data_AF-C6XV06-F1
#
_entry.id   AF-C6XV06-F1
#
_cell.length_a   1.000
_cell.length_b   1.000
_cell.length_c   1.000
_cell.angle_alpha   90.00
_cell.angle_beta   90.00
_cell.angle_gamma   90.00
#
_symmetry.space_group_name_H-M   'P 1'
#
loop_
_entity.id
_entity.type
_entity.pdbx_description
1 polymer ?
#
loop_
_entity_poly.entity_id
_entity_poly.type
_entity_poly.pdbx_seq_one_letter_code
_entity_poly.pdbx_strand_id
1 'polypeptide(L)'
;MMKVSEEFLIKADEKAFDLGHRKTINYNIGKYNTAVERGLSKFENLENSKKKAHVIKWRVMENLDKFLPEFEANFQRRGGKVIWANDTQEAQKEILNIINRTGGKTVIKSKSMTTEEIHLNDFLGEHGIESLESDLGEYIVQLLGQHPYHIVTPAMHLNKEEIAKLFHEKFGTPLDYTPQQLTQKARELLREKYLNADIGISGGNFLIADTGSIALTENEGNARLCTTFPKIHIAIVGIEKIIPSMADLDLFWPLLASHGTGQNLTVYNTILSGPRRGEETDGPEEMYVILLDNGRTNLLAQKDQRQGLYCIRCGACLNACPVYKNIGGHTYNTTYSGPIGSIITPHLKGMKEFKHLSYASSLCGKCSEVCPVKIDIHKMLLLNRRDAAAEHDNTKTEEIGWKIWKTSMLKRSRIDVFGGKIKNFFLKFLFKKIWGKYREMPEVAPKSFAKLWREKNKDPKSL
;
A
#
# COMPACT_ATOMS: atom_id res chain seq x y z
N MET A 1 -21.86 7.52 13.30
CA MET A 1 -20.67 6.77 12.86
C MET A 1 -19.43 7.51 13.35
N MET A 2 -18.46 6.77 13.88
CA MET A 2 -17.16 7.30 14.31
C MET A 2 -16.36 7.77 13.10
N LYS A 3 -15.54 8.82 13.22
CA LYS A 3 -14.69 9.25 12.09
C LYS A 3 -13.57 8.25 11.86
N VAL A 4 -13.17 8.04 10.61
CA VAL A 4 -12.04 7.13 10.24
C VAL A 4 -10.77 7.45 11.06
N SER A 5 -10.48 8.73 11.27
CA SER A 5 -9.32 9.15 12.07
C SER A 5 -9.41 8.77 13.55
N GLU A 6 -10.62 8.73 14.13
CA GLU A 6 -10.84 8.33 15.52
C GLU A 6 -10.69 6.81 15.65
N GLU A 7 -11.25 6.06 14.70
CA GLU A 7 -11.09 4.61 14.61
C GLU A 7 -9.61 4.21 14.51
N PHE A 8 -8.85 4.90 13.67
CA PHE A 8 -7.41 4.71 13.54
C PHE A 8 -6.70 4.85 14.90
N LEU A 9 -7.01 5.90 15.67
CA LEU A 9 -6.35 6.14 16.95
C LEU A 9 -6.69 5.07 18.01
N ILE A 10 -7.94 4.60 18.05
CA ILE A 10 -8.36 3.53 18.96
C ILE A 10 -7.63 2.24 18.61
N LYS A 11 -7.71 1.80 17.35
CA LYS A 11 -7.03 0.58 16.88
C LYS A 11 -5.52 0.68 17.02
N ALA A 12 -4.93 1.87 16.86
CA ALA A 12 -3.51 2.10 17.04
C ALA A 12 -3.09 2.00 18.52
N ASP A 13 -3.87 2.54 19.47
CA ASP A 13 -3.59 2.40 20.91
C ASP A 13 -3.65 0.92 21.32
N GLU A 14 -4.67 0.20 20.87
CA GLU A 14 -4.82 -1.23 21.16
C GLU A 14 -3.66 -2.06 20.58
N LYS A 15 -3.32 -1.87 19.29
CA LYS A 15 -2.31 -2.68 18.62
C LYS A 15 -0.88 -2.33 19.02
N ALA A 16 -0.58 -1.07 19.31
CA ALA A 16 0.79 -0.66 19.66
C ALA A 16 1.35 -1.37 20.90
N PHE A 17 0.48 -1.87 21.78
CA PHE A 17 0.84 -2.61 23.00
C PHE A 17 0.49 -4.11 22.95
N ASP A 18 0.05 -4.62 21.79
CA ASP A 18 -0.17 -6.05 21.56
C ASP A 18 1.17 -6.76 21.30
N LEU A 19 1.75 -7.34 22.36
CA LEU A 19 3.05 -8.00 22.30
C LEU A 19 3.04 -9.25 21.41
N GLY A 20 1.91 -9.98 21.35
CA GLY A 20 1.77 -11.18 20.54
C GLY A 20 1.82 -10.84 19.06
N HIS A 21 0.99 -9.87 18.66
CA HIS A 21 1.01 -9.30 17.31
C HIS A 21 2.39 -8.77 16.94
N ARG A 22 3.00 -7.94 17.78
CA ARG A 22 4.32 -7.37 17.53
C ARG A 22 5.38 -8.45 17.36
N LYS A 23 5.31 -9.56 18.10
CA LYS A 23 6.23 -10.70 17.94
C LYS A 23 6.05 -11.37 16.58
N THR A 24 4.81 -11.67 16.17
CA THR A 24 4.50 -12.27 14.86
C THR A 24 4.99 -11.39 13.72
N ILE A 25 4.68 -10.10 13.76
CA ILE A 25 5.07 -9.15 12.70
C ILE A 25 6.59 -8.99 12.63
N ASN A 26 7.28 -8.82 13.75
CA ASN A 26 8.74 -8.70 13.73
C ASN A 26 9.44 -9.99 13.30
N TYR A 27 8.89 -11.16 13.65
CA TYR A 27 9.41 -12.44 13.18
C TYR A 27 9.29 -12.57 11.66
N ASN A 28 8.10 -12.31 11.12
CA ASN A 28 7.83 -12.40 9.68
C ASN A 28 8.68 -11.39 8.90
N ILE A 29 8.69 -10.11 9.30
CA ILE A 29 9.52 -9.07 8.67
C ILE A 29 11.02 -9.35 8.85
N GLY A 30 11.43 -9.96 9.98
CA GLY A 30 12.82 -10.37 10.20
C GLY A 30 13.32 -11.32 9.12
N LYS A 31 12.54 -12.34 8.76
CA LYS A 31 12.85 -13.25 7.64
C LYS A 31 12.96 -12.52 6.31
N TYR A 32 12.05 -11.56 6.05
CA TYR A 32 12.10 -10.73 4.86
C TYR A 32 13.40 -9.93 4.78
N ASN A 33 13.81 -9.27 5.87
CA ASN A 33 15.03 -8.45 5.86
C ASN A 33 16.27 -9.27 5.46
N THR A 34 16.42 -10.49 5.99
CA THR A 34 17.52 -11.39 5.64
C THR A 34 17.48 -11.85 4.17
N ALA A 35 16.29 -12.04 3.59
CA ALA A 35 16.15 -12.34 2.17
C ALA A 35 16.48 -11.13 1.30
N VAL A 36 15.96 -9.95 1.66
CA VAL A 36 16.18 -8.68 0.94
C VAL A 36 17.66 -8.33 0.90
N GLU A 37 18.40 -8.43 2.00
CA GLU A 37 19.83 -8.18 2.01
C GLU A 37 20.59 -9.03 0.97
N ARG A 38 20.26 -10.32 0.89
CA ARG A 38 20.81 -11.24 -0.10
C ARG A 38 20.41 -10.87 -1.53
N GLY A 39 19.13 -10.57 -1.77
CA GLY A 39 18.64 -10.15 -3.09
C GLY A 39 19.28 -8.85 -3.58
N LEU A 40 19.43 -7.87 -2.70
CA LEU A 40 20.06 -6.57 -3.04
C LEU A 40 21.54 -6.71 -3.38
N SER A 41 22.27 -7.65 -2.76
CA SER A 41 23.69 -7.90 -3.07
C SER A 41 23.95 -8.36 -4.51
N LYS A 42 22.90 -8.74 -5.26
CA LYS A 42 23.03 -9.20 -6.66
C LYS A 42 23.10 -8.06 -7.67
N PHE A 43 22.79 -6.83 -7.25
CA PHE A 43 22.93 -5.66 -8.10
C PHE A 43 24.36 -5.17 -8.08
N GLU A 44 25.00 -5.12 -9.25
CA GLU A 44 26.34 -4.52 -9.40
C GLU A 44 26.35 -3.05 -8.97
N ASN A 45 25.31 -2.29 -9.36
CA ASN A 45 25.14 -0.91 -8.95
C ASN A 45 23.67 -0.60 -8.62
N LEU A 46 23.26 -0.98 -7.39
CA LEU A 46 21.90 -0.78 -6.90
C LEU A 46 21.45 0.68 -6.95
N GLU A 47 22.31 1.62 -6.55
CA GLU A 47 21.93 3.04 -6.56
C GLU A 47 21.71 3.59 -7.97
N ASN A 48 22.47 3.13 -8.97
CA ASN A 48 22.21 3.48 -10.36
C ASN A 48 20.90 2.87 -10.86
N SER A 49 20.62 1.58 -10.57
CA SER A 49 19.34 0.95 -10.91
C SER A 49 18.15 1.70 -10.31
N LYS A 50 18.25 2.12 -9.04
CA LYS A 50 17.21 2.92 -8.37
C LYS A 50 16.99 4.28 -9.03
N LYS A 51 18.07 4.96 -9.44
CA LYS A 51 17.99 6.24 -10.17
C LYS A 51 17.38 6.06 -11.56
N LYS A 52 17.79 5.03 -12.32
CA LYS A 52 17.22 4.72 -13.64
C LYS A 52 15.71 4.47 -13.53
N ALA A 53 15.29 3.65 -12.58
CA ALA A 53 13.87 3.34 -12.37
C ALA A 53 13.06 4.59 -11.99
N HIS A 54 13.62 5.45 -11.13
CA HIS A 54 13.03 6.75 -10.79
C HIS A 54 12.82 7.64 -12.02
N VAL A 55 13.85 7.81 -12.85
CA VAL A 55 13.77 8.66 -14.06
C VAL A 55 12.75 8.11 -15.06
N ILE A 56 12.68 6.79 -15.23
CA ILE A 56 11.67 6.16 -16.10
C ILE A 56 10.27 6.46 -15.57
N LYS A 57 10.00 6.23 -14.28
CA LYS A 57 8.68 6.51 -13.70
C LYS A 57 8.32 7.99 -13.74
N TRP A 58 9.29 8.88 -13.51
CA TRP A 58 9.10 10.32 -13.68
C TRP A 58 8.69 10.65 -15.12
N ARG A 59 9.48 10.23 -16.12
CA ARG A 59 9.18 10.45 -17.54
C ARG A 59 7.78 9.97 -17.92
N VAL A 60 7.39 8.80 -17.41
CA VAL A 60 6.05 8.23 -17.64
C VAL A 60 4.97 9.13 -17.05
N MET A 61 5.09 9.53 -15.79
CA MET A 61 4.07 10.39 -15.16
C MET A 61 3.98 11.77 -15.84
N GLU A 62 5.09 12.31 -16.37
CA GLU A 62 5.04 13.56 -17.15
C GLU A 62 4.40 13.40 -18.54
N ASN A 63 4.23 12.19 -19.05
CA ASN A 63 3.76 11.93 -20.42
C ASN A 63 2.69 10.82 -20.45
N LEU A 64 1.87 10.74 -19.39
CA LEU A 64 0.89 9.67 -19.23
C LEU A 64 -0.18 9.71 -20.33
N ASP A 65 -0.49 10.93 -20.80
CA ASP A 65 -1.33 11.25 -21.94
C ASP A 65 -0.84 10.65 -23.27
N LYS A 66 0.43 10.26 -23.37
CA LYS A 66 1.00 9.59 -24.55
C LYS A 66 1.12 8.09 -24.35
N PHE A 67 1.61 7.65 -23.20
CA PHE A 67 1.85 6.23 -22.94
C PHE A 67 0.55 5.42 -22.83
N LEU A 68 -0.52 5.97 -22.24
CA LEU A 68 -1.78 5.23 -22.12
C LEU A 68 -2.46 5.01 -23.49
N PRO A 69 -2.60 6.03 -24.38
CA PRO A 69 -3.09 5.78 -25.74
C PRO A 69 -2.20 4.85 -26.56
N GLU A 70 -0.87 4.92 -26.40
CA GLU A 70 0.06 3.98 -27.03
C GLU A 70 -0.22 2.54 -26.59
N PHE A 71 -0.33 2.31 -25.27
CA PHE A 71 -0.72 1.01 -24.72
C PHE A 71 -2.06 0.53 -25.29
N GLU A 72 -3.08 1.39 -25.29
CA GLU A 72 -4.41 1.05 -25.77
C GLU A 72 -4.40 0.63 -27.24
N ALA A 73 -3.78 1.44 -28.11
CA ALA A 73 -3.70 1.14 -29.53
C ALA A 73 -2.95 -0.18 -29.79
N ASN A 74 -1.87 -0.44 -29.04
CA ASN A 74 -1.10 -1.67 -29.17
C ASN A 74 -1.85 -2.91 -28.67
N PHE A 75 -2.56 -2.80 -27.54
CA PHE A 75 -3.36 -3.91 -26.98
C PHE A 75 -4.57 -4.23 -27.87
N GLN A 76 -5.26 -3.20 -28.38
CA GLN A 76 -6.39 -3.37 -29.30
C GLN A 76 -5.98 -4.00 -30.62
N ARG A 77 -4.80 -3.66 -31.16
CA ARG A 77 -4.26 -4.28 -32.39
C ARG A 77 -4.08 -5.80 -32.24
N ARG A 78 -3.94 -6.29 -31.00
CA ARG A 78 -3.81 -7.72 -30.69
C ARG A 78 -5.14 -8.40 -30.37
N GLY A 79 -6.26 -7.71 -30.51
CA GLY A 79 -7.61 -8.22 -30.23
C GLY A 79 -8.08 -7.99 -28.79
N GLY A 80 -7.28 -7.35 -27.95
CA GLY A 80 -7.67 -6.96 -26.60
C GLY A 80 -8.67 -5.80 -26.62
N LYS A 81 -9.43 -5.64 -25.53
CA LYS A 81 -10.41 -4.56 -25.36
C LYS A 81 -10.01 -3.68 -24.18
N VAL A 82 -10.02 -2.37 -24.38
CA VAL A 82 -9.66 -1.40 -23.32
C VAL A 82 -10.92 -0.66 -22.86
N ILE A 83 -11.06 -0.52 -21.56
CA ILE A 83 -12.10 0.24 -20.88
C ILE A 83 -11.39 1.24 -19.97
N TRP A 84 -11.75 2.51 -20.10
CA TRP A 84 -11.27 3.56 -19.20
C TRP A 84 -12.34 3.78 -18.12
N ALA A 85 -11.95 3.67 -16.86
CA ALA A 85 -12.83 3.88 -15.72
C ALA A 85 -12.28 5.00 -14.83
N ASN A 86 -13.08 6.05 -14.65
CA ASN A 86 -12.73 7.20 -13.82
C ASN A 86 -12.73 6.84 -12.33
N ASP A 87 -13.62 5.94 -11.91
CA ASP A 87 -13.83 5.59 -10.51
C ASP A 87 -14.29 4.13 -10.32
N THR A 88 -14.52 3.78 -9.05
CA THR A 88 -15.06 2.48 -8.62
C THR A 88 -16.36 2.12 -9.31
N GLN A 89 -17.29 3.07 -9.50
CA GLN A 89 -18.64 2.80 -9.97
C GLN A 89 -18.62 2.45 -11.47
N GLU A 90 -17.87 3.22 -12.26
CA GLU A 90 -17.68 2.92 -13.68
C GLU A 90 -17.00 1.55 -13.87
N ALA A 91 -15.93 1.26 -13.11
CA ALA A 91 -15.25 -0.02 -13.21
C ALA A 91 -16.17 -1.20 -12.86
N GLN A 92 -16.89 -1.11 -11.73
CA GLN A 92 -17.84 -2.13 -11.29
C GLN A 92 -18.95 -2.36 -12.31
N LYS A 93 -19.53 -1.28 -12.86
CA LYS A 93 -20.57 -1.34 -13.88
C LYS A 93 -20.09 -2.08 -15.13
N GLU A 94 -18.90 -1.73 -15.64
CA GLU A 94 -18.38 -2.36 -16.86
C GLU A 94 -18.03 -3.83 -16.64
N ILE A 95 -17.48 -4.18 -15.47
CA ILE A 95 -17.25 -5.59 -15.10
C ILE A 95 -18.57 -6.36 -15.10
N LEU A 96 -19.61 -5.83 -14.43
CA LEU A 96 -20.92 -6.46 -14.35
C LEU A 96 -21.56 -6.62 -15.74
N ASN A 97 -21.42 -5.63 -16.63
CA ASN A 97 -21.90 -5.71 -18.00
C ASN A 97 -21.23 -6.87 -18.77
N ILE A 98 -19.91 -7.03 -18.63
CA ILE A 98 -19.16 -8.13 -19.28
C ILE A 98 -19.67 -9.48 -18.76
N ILE A 99 -19.80 -9.63 -17.44
CA ILE A 99 -20.24 -10.88 -16.80
C ILE A 99 -21.68 -11.24 -17.21
N ASN A 100 -22.59 -10.26 -17.18
CA ASN A 100 -23.99 -10.46 -17.53
C ASN A 100 -24.18 -10.85 -19.00
N ARG A 101 -23.37 -10.28 -19.90
CA ARG A 101 -23.43 -10.60 -21.34
C ARG A 101 -23.15 -12.09 -21.60
N THR A 102 -22.33 -12.73 -20.77
CA THR A 102 -22.02 -14.16 -20.91
C THR A 102 -22.83 -15.06 -19.99
N GLY A 103 -23.69 -14.48 -19.14
CA GLY A 103 -24.42 -15.22 -18.11
C GLY A 103 -23.50 -15.86 -17.06
N GLY A 104 -22.30 -15.32 -16.87
CA GLY A 104 -21.32 -15.87 -15.92
C GLY A 104 -21.80 -15.74 -14.47
N LYS A 105 -21.53 -16.75 -13.66
CA LYS A 105 -21.90 -16.80 -12.24
C LYS A 105 -20.71 -16.98 -11.31
N THR A 106 -19.55 -17.34 -11.87
CA THR A 106 -18.35 -17.66 -11.11
C THR A 106 -17.14 -16.88 -11.63
N VAL A 107 -16.42 -16.27 -10.69
CA VAL A 107 -15.21 -15.49 -10.92
C VAL A 107 -14.09 -16.10 -10.10
N ILE A 108 -12.98 -16.40 -10.76
CA ILE A 108 -11.71 -16.71 -10.09
C ILE A 108 -10.77 -15.53 -10.26
N LYS A 109 -10.18 -15.06 -9.15
CA LYS A 109 -9.43 -13.82 -9.13
C LYS A 109 -8.03 -14.01 -8.59
N SER A 110 -7.04 -13.54 -9.34
CA SER A 110 -5.68 -13.38 -8.81
C SER A 110 -5.62 -12.16 -7.89
N LYS A 111 -4.73 -12.21 -6.90
CA LYS A 111 -4.47 -11.10 -6.01
C LYS A 111 -4.31 -9.78 -6.76
N SER A 112 -5.09 -8.77 -6.35
CA SER A 112 -4.92 -7.41 -6.85
C SER A 112 -5.37 -6.35 -5.87
N MET A 113 -4.50 -5.38 -5.58
CA MET A 113 -4.88 -4.20 -4.79
C MET A 113 -5.97 -3.36 -5.48
N THR A 114 -6.04 -3.36 -6.82
CA THR A 114 -7.05 -2.57 -7.55
C THR A 114 -8.45 -3.16 -7.41
N THR A 115 -8.57 -4.49 -7.25
CA THR A 115 -9.88 -5.12 -7.02
C THR A 115 -10.37 -4.86 -5.60
N GLU A 116 -9.43 -4.80 -4.64
CA GLU A 116 -9.71 -4.37 -3.26
C GLU A 116 -10.09 -2.88 -3.18
N GLU A 117 -9.48 -2.05 -4.02
CA GLU A 117 -9.75 -0.61 -4.09
C GLU A 117 -11.20 -0.31 -4.49
N ILE A 118 -11.77 -1.16 -5.36
CA ILE A 118 -13.14 -1.07 -5.85
C ILE A 118 -14.09 -2.03 -5.14
N HIS A 119 -13.68 -2.68 -4.03
CA HIS A 119 -14.52 -3.61 -3.26
C HIS A 119 -15.21 -4.69 -4.13
N LEU A 120 -14.47 -5.25 -5.09
CA LEU A 120 -15.06 -6.06 -6.16
C LEU A 120 -15.77 -7.32 -5.64
N ASN A 121 -15.22 -7.99 -4.64
CA ASN A 121 -15.82 -9.23 -4.12
C ASN A 121 -17.20 -8.98 -3.50
N ASP A 122 -17.33 -7.93 -2.70
CA ASP A 122 -18.62 -7.55 -2.07
C ASP A 122 -19.64 -7.17 -3.14
N PHE A 123 -19.23 -6.33 -4.09
CA PHE A 123 -20.07 -5.90 -5.21
C PHE A 123 -20.58 -7.08 -6.06
N LEU A 124 -19.72 -8.02 -6.41
CA LEU A 124 -20.13 -9.20 -7.18
C LEU A 124 -21.06 -10.11 -6.36
N GLY A 125 -20.80 -10.27 -5.06
CA GLY A 125 -21.67 -11.02 -4.15
C GLY A 125 -23.08 -10.45 -4.06
N GLU A 126 -23.23 -9.13 -4.01
CA GLU A 126 -24.54 -8.43 -4.05
C GLU A 126 -25.32 -8.72 -5.34
N HIS A 127 -24.63 -9.06 -6.43
CA HIS A 127 -25.22 -9.43 -7.71
C HIS A 127 -25.34 -10.95 -7.93
N GLY A 128 -25.12 -11.75 -6.88
CA GLY A 128 -25.25 -13.21 -6.93
C GLY A 128 -24.15 -13.91 -7.73
N ILE A 129 -22.98 -13.27 -7.89
CA ILE A 129 -21.81 -13.82 -8.57
C ILE A 129 -20.81 -14.26 -7.51
N GLU A 130 -20.41 -15.54 -7.55
CA GLU A 130 -19.38 -16.09 -6.65
C GLU A 130 -18.00 -15.59 -7.10
N SER A 131 -17.30 -14.84 -6.25
CA SER A 131 -15.92 -14.38 -6.50
C SER A 131 -14.94 -15.01 -5.51
N LEU A 132 -13.97 -15.75 -6.02
CA LEU A 132 -12.99 -16.49 -5.22
C LEU A 132 -11.57 -15.99 -5.44
N GLU A 133 -10.81 -15.81 -4.37
CA GLU A 133 -9.38 -15.51 -4.46
C GLU A 133 -8.55 -16.76 -4.76
N SER A 134 -7.59 -16.62 -5.67
CA SER A 134 -6.69 -17.70 -6.08
C SER A 134 -5.39 -17.75 -5.29
N ASP A 135 -4.96 -16.61 -4.74
CA ASP A 135 -3.77 -16.44 -3.91
C ASP A 135 -4.03 -17.02 -2.52
N LEU A 136 -3.13 -17.87 -2.02
CA LEU A 136 -3.35 -18.53 -0.73
C LEU A 136 -3.53 -17.53 0.41
N GLY A 137 -2.74 -16.46 0.41
CA GLY A 137 -2.83 -15.41 1.42
C GLY A 137 -4.16 -14.66 1.34
N GLU A 138 -4.57 -14.27 0.14
CA GLU A 138 -5.86 -13.61 -0.11
C GLU A 138 -7.04 -14.53 0.24
N TYR A 139 -6.95 -15.80 -0.13
CA TYR A 139 -7.98 -16.80 0.17
C TYR A 139 -8.14 -17.01 1.68
N ILE A 140 -7.03 -17.06 2.43
CA ILE A 140 -7.07 -17.13 3.90
C ILE A 140 -7.80 -15.93 4.50
N VAL A 141 -7.49 -14.70 4.07
CA VAL A 141 -8.16 -13.51 4.61
C VAL A 141 -9.62 -13.40 4.14
N GLN A 142 -9.94 -13.87 2.93
CA GLN A 142 -11.30 -13.98 2.43
C GLN A 142 -12.14 -14.93 3.31
N LEU A 143 -11.62 -16.10 3.67
CA LEU A 143 -12.30 -17.06 4.56
C LEU A 143 -12.56 -16.49 5.96
N LEU A 144 -11.74 -15.54 6.40
CA LEU A 144 -11.87 -14.81 7.67
C LEU A 144 -12.78 -13.59 7.57
N GLY A 145 -13.23 -13.20 6.36
CA GLY A 145 -13.95 -11.95 6.14
C GLY A 145 -13.10 -10.71 6.47
N GLN A 146 -11.79 -10.79 6.21
CA GLN A 146 -10.81 -9.73 6.51
C GLN A 146 -10.24 -9.14 5.23
N HIS A 147 -9.87 -7.86 5.28
CA HIS A 147 -9.07 -7.23 4.24
C HIS A 147 -7.61 -7.68 4.29
N PRO A 148 -6.85 -7.52 3.19
CA PRO A 148 -5.43 -7.86 3.16
C PRO A 148 -4.63 -7.06 4.17
N TYR A 149 -3.79 -7.76 4.94
CA TYR A 149 -2.97 -7.11 5.95
C TYR A 149 -1.75 -6.39 5.34
N HIS A 150 -1.11 -6.96 4.31
CA HIS A 150 0.08 -6.41 3.67
C HIS A 150 0.03 -6.60 2.15
N ILE A 151 0.53 -5.60 1.40
CA ILE A 151 0.46 -5.55 -0.07
C ILE A 151 1.14 -6.76 -0.74
N VAL A 152 2.17 -7.36 -0.14
CA VAL A 152 2.84 -8.56 -0.68
C VAL A 152 2.35 -9.85 0.00
N THR A 153 1.94 -9.79 1.26
CA THR A 153 1.67 -10.96 2.12
C THR A 153 0.36 -10.77 2.90
N PRO A 154 -0.79 -11.05 2.29
CA PRO A 154 -2.10 -10.66 2.82
C PRO A 154 -2.38 -11.19 4.23
N ALA A 155 -1.86 -12.37 4.59
CA ALA A 155 -2.06 -13.02 5.88
C ALA A 155 -0.86 -12.89 6.85
N MET A 156 0.00 -11.86 6.72
CA MET A 156 1.23 -11.72 7.52
C MET A 156 1.00 -11.65 9.05
N HIS A 157 -0.20 -11.29 9.50
CA HIS A 157 -0.57 -11.22 10.91
C HIS A 157 -0.89 -12.57 11.54
N LEU A 158 -1.04 -13.64 10.75
CA LEU A 158 -1.40 -14.96 11.22
C LEU A 158 -0.17 -15.87 11.36
N ASN A 159 -0.20 -16.75 12.34
CA ASN A 159 0.73 -17.86 12.48
C ASN A 159 0.18 -19.16 11.87
N LYS A 160 1.01 -20.22 11.81
CA LYS A 160 0.63 -21.48 11.17
C LYS A 160 -0.49 -22.21 11.94
N GLU A 161 -0.51 -22.09 13.26
CA GLU A 161 -1.50 -22.73 14.14
C GLU A 161 -2.89 -22.10 13.94
N GLU A 162 -2.96 -20.78 13.79
CA GLU A 162 -4.18 -20.05 13.47
C GLU A 162 -4.74 -20.44 12.09
N ILE A 163 -3.87 -20.59 11.08
CA ILE A 163 -4.28 -21.03 9.74
C ILE A 163 -4.76 -22.49 9.77
N ALA A 164 -4.07 -23.38 10.49
CA ALA A 164 -4.49 -24.78 10.64
C ALA A 164 -5.87 -24.90 11.30
N LYS A 165 -6.12 -24.09 12.35
CA LYS A 165 -7.42 -24.01 13.00
C LYS A 165 -8.52 -23.52 12.05
N LEU A 166 -8.25 -22.48 11.25
CA LEU A 166 -9.19 -21.99 10.24
C LEU A 166 -9.56 -23.08 9.23
N PHE A 167 -8.56 -23.80 8.71
CA PHE A 167 -8.80 -24.88 7.74
C PHE A 167 -9.56 -26.06 8.35
N HIS A 168 -9.31 -26.37 9.62
CA HIS A 168 -10.09 -27.35 10.35
C HIS A 168 -11.56 -26.94 10.45
N GLU A 169 -11.82 -25.71 10.87
CA GLU A 169 -13.18 -25.18 11.02
C GLU A 169 -13.95 -25.10 9.70
N LYS A 170 -13.28 -24.73 8.60
CA LYS A 170 -13.91 -24.55 7.29
C LYS A 170 -14.01 -25.84 6.46
N PHE A 171 -13.02 -26.73 6.57
CA PHE A 171 -12.85 -27.87 5.66
C PHE A 171 -12.61 -29.21 6.37
N GLY A 172 -12.60 -29.26 7.70
CA GLY A 172 -12.42 -30.50 8.46
C GLY A 172 -11.01 -31.09 8.40
N THR A 173 -9.99 -30.30 8.04
CA THR A 173 -8.59 -30.78 8.03
C THR A 173 -8.06 -31.04 9.45
N PRO A 174 -7.16 -32.00 9.68
CA PRO A 174 -6.45 -32.14 10.96
C PRO A 174 -5.77 -30.84 11.43
N LEU A 175 -5.85 -30.57 12.75
CA LEU A 175 -5.33 -29.35 13.39
C LEU A 175 -3.80 -29.26 13.39
N ASP A 176 -3.11 -30.38 13.21
CA ASP A 176 -1.65 -30.50 13.20
C ASP A 176 -1.05 -30.45 11.79
N TYR A 177 -1.85 -30.11 10.77
CA TYR A 177 -1.37 -29.94 9.41
C TYR A 177 -0.22 -28.94 9.32
N THR A 178 0.84 -29.38 8.65
CA THR A 178 1.98 -28.54 8.31
C THR A 178 1.59 -27.48 7.27
N PRO A 179 2.34 -26.37 7.15
CA PRO A 179 2.11 -25.37 6.10
C PRO A 179 2.05 -25.97 4.68
N GLN A 180 2.86 -27.00 4.42
CA GLN A 180 2.87 -27.72 3.14
C GLN A 180 1.56 -28.47 2.90
N GLN A 181 1.03 -29.17 3.92
CA GLN A 181 -0.26 -29.87 3.83
C GLN A 181 -1.43 -28.90 3.70
N LEU A 182 -1.42 -27.78 4.42
CA LEU A 182 -2.44 -26.72 4.26
C LEU A 182 -2.43 -26.14 2.85
N THR A 183 -1.24 -25.86 2.31
CA THR A 183 -1.08 -25.38 0.93
C THR A 183 -1.56 -26.41 -0.09
N GLN A 184 -1.29 -27.70 0.14
CA GLN A 184 -1.77 -28.78 -0.71
C GLN A 184 -3.30 -28.87 -0.68
N LYS A 185 -3.91 -28.75 0.51
CA LYS A 185 -5.37 -28.76 0.63
C LYS A 185 -6.01 -27.56 -0.07
N ALA A 186 -5.44 -26.37 0.08
CA ALA A 186 -5.93 -25.19 -0.64
C ALA A 186 -5.86 -25.40 -2.16
N ARG A 187 -4.76 -25.98 -2.67
CA ARG A 187 -4.63 -26.32 -4.09
C ARG A 187 -5.70 -27.30 -4.57
N GLU A 188 -6.01 -28.34 -3.80
CA GLU A 188 -7.09 -29.28 -4.13
C GLU A 188 -8.43 -28.56 -4.25
N LEU A 189 -8.79 -27.72 -3.27
CA LEU A 189 -10.05 -26.97 -3.25
C LEU A 189 -10.17 -25.99 -4.42
N LEU A 190 -9.08 -25.29 -4.74
CA LEU A 190 -9.08 -24.28 -5.80
C LEU A 190 -9.01 -24.91 -7.21
N ARG A 191 -8.53 -26.15 -7.35
CA ARG A 191 -8.28 -26.78 -8.66
C ARG A 191 -9.54 -26.86 -9.54
N GLU A 192 -10.63 -27.35 -8.97
CA GLU A 192 -11.91 -27.43 -9.67
C GLU A 192 -12.50 -26.05 -9.97
N LYS A 193 -12.28 -25.08 -9.08
CA LYS A 193 -12.74 -23.70 -9.26
C LYS A 193 -12.05 -23.03 -10.45
N TYR A 194 -10.73 -23.24 -10.65
CA TYR A 194 -10.05 -22.72 -11.84
C TYR A 194 -10.60 -23.26 -13.16
N LEU A 195 -10.95 -24.55 -13.19
CA LEU A 195 -11.39 -25.23 -14.42
C LEU A 195 -12.82 -24.87 -14.82
N ASN A 196 -13.66 -24.53 -13.84
CA ASN A 196 -15.08 -24.27 -14.04
C ASN A 196 -15.46 -22.78 -13.96
N ALA A 197 -14.53 -21.89 -13.62
CA ALA A 197 -14.81 -20.46 -13.52
C ALA A 197 -15.17 -19.87 -14.88
N ASP A 198 -16.25 -19.09 -14.92
CA ASP A 198 -16.70 -18.42 -16.13
C ASP A 198 -15.74 -17.30 -16.54
N ILE A 199 -15.23 -16.56 -15.55
CA ILE A 199 -14.43 -15.35 -15.73
C ILE A 199 -13.18 -15.40 -14.86
N GLY A 200 -12.04 -15.06 -15.45
CA GLY A 200 -10.78 -14.81 -14.76
C GLY A 200 -10.59 -13.32 -14.54
N ILE A 201 -10.26 -12.90 -13.32
CA ILE A 201 -9.92 -11.50 -13.03
C ILE A 201 -8.51 -11.38 -12.49
N SER A 202 -7.71 -10.46 -13.04
CA SER A 202 -6.38 -10.18 -12.52
C SER A 202 -6.13 -8.70 -12.26
N GLY A 203 -5.05 -8.43 -11.53
CA GLY A 203 -4.40 -7.14 -11.54
C GLY A 203 -3.41 -7.01 -12.70
N GLY A 204 -2.42 -6.16 -12.48
CA GLY A 204 -1.21 -5.99 -13.29
C GLY A 204 -0.09 -5.43 -12.41
N ASN A 205 1.13 -5.92 -12.56
CA ASN A 205 2.29 -5.27 -11.94
C ASN A 205 2.72 -4.08 -12.79
N PHE A 206 2.77 -4.25 -14.12
CA PHE A 206 3.03 -3.19 -15.08
C PHE A 206 2.12 -3.30 -16.30
N LEU A 207 1.75 -2.15 -16.87
CA LEU A 207 1.29 -2.05 -18.25
C LEU A 207 2.50 -1.70 -19.11
N ILE A 208 2.63 -2.28 -20.30
CA ILE A 208 3.78 -2.06 -21.19
C ILE A 208 3.29 -1.36 -22.45
N ALA A 209 3.69 -0.10 -22.64
CA ALA A 209 3.15 0.76 -23.69
C ALA A 209 3.46 0.23 -25.09
N ASP A 210 4.74 -0.04 -25.39
CA ASP A 210 5.22 -0.39 -26.74
C ASP A 210 4.61 -1.67 -27.33
N THR A 211 4.30 -2.64 -26.48
CA THR A 211 3.80 -3.96 -26.86
C THR A 211 2.30 -4.08 -26.65
N GLY A 212 1.71 -3.16 -25.87
CA GLY A 212 0.32 -3.24 -25.44
C GLY A 212 0.11 -4.50 -24.61
N SER A 213 0.88 -4.68 -23.54
CA SER A 213 0.88 -5.91 -22.76
C SER A 213 0.83 -5.67 -21.26
N ILE A 214 0.37 -6.66 -20.50
CA ILE A 214 0.31 -6.62 -19.03
C ILE A 214 1.39 -7.56 -18.51
N ALA A 215 2.27 -7.05 -17.66
CA ALA A 215 3.24 -7.85 -16.93
C ALA A 215 2.69 -8.25 -15.57
N LEU A 216 2.70 -9.55 -15.29
CA LEU A 216 2.34 -10.17 -14.02
C LEU A 216 3.53 -10.92 -13.44
N THR A 217 3.66 -10.87 -12.11
CA THR A 217 4.70 -11.60 -11.39
C THR A 217 4.14 -12.18 -10.09
N GLU A 218 4.37 -13.47 -9.85
CA GLU A 218 3.72 -14.24 -8.79
C GLU A 218 4.53 -15.50 -8.39
N ASN A 219 4.19 -16.12 -7.25
CA ASN A 219 4.98 -17.19 -6.63
C ASN A 219 4.31 -18.57 -6.63
N GLU A 220 3.04 -18.67 -7.00
CA GLU A 220 2.18 -19.83 -6.73
C GLU A 220 1.70 -20.55 -8.01
N GLY A 221 1.88 -19.95 -9.17
CA GLY A 221 1.38 -20.41 -10.48
C GLY A 221 -0.11 -20.14 -10.70
N ASN A 222 -0.80 -19.53 -9.73
CA ASN A 222 -2.25 -19.38 -9.70
C ASN A 222 -2.76 -18.28 -10.63
N ALA A 223 -1.99 -17.21 -10.83
CA ALA A 223 -2.39 -16.11 -11.71
C ALA A 223 -2.46 -16.64 -13.14
N ARG A 224 -1.50 -17.48 -13.55
CA ARG A 224 -1.54 -18.12 -14.87
C ARG A 224 -2.80 -18.96 -15.08
N LEU A 225 -3.24 -19.71 -14.06
CA LEU A 225 -4.49 -20.48 -14.16
C LEU A 225 -5.71 -19.56 -14.28
N CYS A 226 -5.74 -18.49 -13.47
CA CYS A 226 -6.78 -17.47 -13.50
C CYS A 226 -6.87 -16.72 -14.85
N THR A 227 -5.74 -16.45 -15.51
CA THR A 227 -5.72 -15.69 -16.77
C THR A 227 -5.82 -16.55 -18.03
N THR A 228 -5.73 -17.87 -17.93
CA THR A 228 -5.65 -18.77 -19.10
C THR A 228 -6.81 -19.75 -19.20
N PHE A 229 -7.36 -20.25 -18.09
CA PHE A 229 -8.43 -21.26 -18.14
C PHE A 229 -9.82 -20.67 -18.41
N PRO A 230 -10.24 -19.57 -17.76
CA PRO A 230 -11.52 -18.95 -18.08
C PRO A 230 -11.53 -18.40 -19.51
N LYS A 231 -12.70 -18.47 -20.16
CA LYS A 231 -12.89 -17.97 -21.52
C LYS A 231 -12.77 -16.46 -21.62
N ILE A 232 -13.04 -15.75 -20.53
CA ILE A 232 -12.91 -14.30 -20.46
C ILE A 232 -11.92 -13.95 -19.37
N HIS A 233 -10.96 -13.09 -19.71
CA HIS A 233 -10.04 -12.49 -18.76
C HIS A 233 -10.27 -10.99 -18.67
N ILE A 234 -10.44 -10.47 -17.45
CA ILE A 234 -10.52 -9.04 -17.16
C ILE A 234 -9.34 -8.66 -16.26
N ALA A 235 -8.45 -7.81 -16.76
CA ALA A 235 -7.38 -7.22 -15.96
C ALA A 235 -7.77 -5.80 -15.52
N ILE A 236 -7.65 -5.51 -14.23
CA ILE A 236 -7.96 -4.19 -13.66
C ILE A 236 -6.66 -3.56 -13.17
N VAL A 237 -6.22 -2.49 -13.83
CA VAL A 237 -4.89 -1.92 -13.59
C VAL A 237 -4.97 -0.42 -13.45
N GLY A 238 -4.36 0.11 -12.39
CA GLY A 238 -4.26 1.55 -12.21
C GLY A 238 -3.39 2.18 -13.30
N ILE A 239 -3.81 3.35 -13.79
CA ILE A 239 -3.14 4.06 -14.89
C ILE A 239 -1.67 4.39 -14.59
N GLU A 240 -1.28 4.46 -13.32
CA GLU A 240 0.07 4.78 -12.89
C GLU A 240 1.07 3.64 -13.10
N LYS A 241 0.60 2.42 -13.32
CA LYS A 241 1.44 1.22 -13.42
C LYS A 241 2.14 1.05 -14.76
N ILE A 242 1.94 1.96 -15.70
CA ILE A 242 2.56 1.86 -17.02
C ILE A 242 4.08 2.07 -17.00
N ILE A 243 4.77 1.33 -17.87
CA ILE A 243 6.18 1.46 -18.23
C ILE A 243 6.27 1.56 -19.77
N PRO A 244 7.30 2.25 -20.30
CA PRO A 244 7.40 2.51 -21.73
C PRO A 244 7.59 1.24 -22.56
N SER A 245 8.52 0.38 -22.16
CA SER A 245 8.94 -0.75 -22.99
C SER A 245 9.02 -2.06 -22.24
N MET A 246 8.82 -3.16 -22.95
CA MET A 246 9.11 -4.50 -22.44
C MET A 246 10.56 -4.63 -21.98
N ALA A 247 11.48 -3.88 -22.61
CA ALA A 247 12.89 -3.83 -22.22
C ALA A 247 13.09 -3.26 -20.80
N ASP A 248 12.16 -2.46 -20.26
CA ASP A 248 12.28 -1.93 -18.90
C ASP A 248 12.01 -2.97 -17.80
N LEU A 249 11.49 -4.16 -18.16
CA LEU A 249 11.21 -5.24 -17.21
C LEU A 249 12.49 -5.84 -16.61
N ASP A 250 13.61 -5.77 -17.32
CA ASP A 250 14.94 -6.19 -16.84
C ASP A 250 15.38 -5.43 -15.58
N LEU A 251 14.82 -4.22 -15.39
CA LEU A 251 15.07 -3.34 -14.27
C LEU A 251 13.96 -3.48 -13.23
N PHE A 252 12.70 -3.40 -13.66
CA PHE A 252 11.58 -3.30 -12.74
C PHE A 252 11.24 -4.61 -12.04
N TRP A 253 11.32 -5.76 -12.72
CA TRP A 253 11.04 -7.04 -12.04
C TRP A 253 12.10 -7.39 -10.99
N PRO A 254 13.42 -7.28 -11.26
CA PRO A 254 14.41 -7.53 -10.21
C PRO A 254 14.31 -6.53 -9.06
N LEU A 255 14.04 -5.25 -9.33
CA LEU A 255 13.83 -4.27 -8.25
C LEU A 255 12.59 -4.61 -7.41
N LEU A 256 11.49 -5.01 -8.03
CA LEU A 256 10.28 -5.43 -7.32
C LEU A 256 10.53 -6.66 -6.45
N ALA A 257 11.11 -7.72 -7.03
CA ALA A 257 11.35 -8.99 -6.37
C ALA A 257 12.35 -8.86 -5.20
N SER A 258 13.49 -8.21 -5.45
CA SER A 258 14.55 -8.05 -4.44
C SER A 258 14.10 -7.23 -3.24
N HIS A 259 13.28 -6.21 -3.44
CA HIS A 259 12.79 -5.35 -2.36
C HIS A 259 11.54 -5.89 -1.68
N GLY A 260 10.72 -6.68 -2.39
CA GLY A 260 9.48 -7.24 -1.85
C GLY A 260 9.67 -8.54 -1.10
N THR A 261 10.38 -9.50 -1.69
CA THR A 261 10.56 -10.86 -1.15
C THR A 261 12.02 -11.26 -0.99
N GLY A 262 12.96 -10.46 -1.47
CA GLY A 262 14.39 -10.79 -1.46
C GLY A 262 14.79 -11.80 -2.53
N GLN A 263 13.90 -12.11 -3.46
CA GLN A 263 14.20 -12.96 -4.61
C GLN A 263 14.93 -12.15 -5.69
N ASN A 264 15.78 -12.79 -6.48
CA ASN A 264 16.41 -12.12 -7.64
C ASN A 264 15.34 -11.77 -8.69
N LEU A 265 14.41 -12.69 -8.89
CA LEU A 265 13.22 -12.57 -9.70
C LEU A 265 12.15 -13.44 -9.03
N THR A 266 10.89 -13.01 -9.05
CA THR A 266 9.78 -13.83 -8.56
C THR A 266 9.59 -15.06 -9.46
N VAL A 267 9.02 -16.15 -8.92
CA VAL A 267 9.06 -17.48 -9.54
C VAL A 267 8.41 -17.53 -10.93
N TYR A 268 7.22 -16.96 -11.09
CA TYR A 268 6.49 -16.93 -12.35
C TYR A 268 6.35 -15.48 -12.83
N ASN A 269 6.71 -15.24 -14.09
CA ASN A 269 6.57 -13.94 -14.73
C ASN A 269 5.87 -14.15 -16.06
N THR A 270 4.75 -13.48 -16.27
CA THR A 270 3.88 -13.67 -17.43
C THR A 270 3.60 -12.32 -18.09
N ILE A 271 3.64 -12.28 -19.41
CA ILE A 271 3.29 -11.11 -20.22
C ILE A 271 2.07 -11.48 -21.04
N LEU A 272 0.95 -10.80 -20.78
CA LEU A 272 -0.33 -11.02 -21.44
C LEU A 272 -0.56 -9.92 -22.47
N SER A 273 -0.68 -10.28 -23.74
CA SER A 273 -0.71 -9.31 -24.84
C SER A 273 -2.05 -9.26 -25.58
N GLY A 274 -3.08 -9.97 -25.11
CA GLY A 274 -4.38 -10.07 -25.75
C GLY A 274 -5.01 -11.46 -25.55
N PRO A 275 -6.21 -11.69 -26.12
CA PRO A 275 -6.86 -12.99 -26.12
C PRO A 275 -6.10 -14.01 -26.99
N ARG A 276 -6.49 -15.28 -26.85
CA ARG A 276 -5.98 -16.39 -27.64
C ARG A 276 -6.22 -16.18 -29.13
N ARG A 277 -5.22 -16.47 -29.95
CA ARG A 277 -5.23 -16.38 -31.42
C ARG A 277 -5.46 -17.76 -32.05
N GLY A 278 -5.73 -17.78 -33.35
CA GLY A 278 -6.17 -18.99 -34.06
C GLY A 278 -5.24 -20.20 -33.97
N GLU A 279 -3.91 -19.99 -33.90
CA GLU A 279 -2.92 -21.08 -33.78
C GLU A 279 -2.55 -21.42 -32.34
N GLU A 280 -3.05 -20.65 -31.36
CA GLU A 280 -2.74 -20.82 -29.95
C GLU A 280 -3.71 -21.84 -29.32
N THR A 281 -3.17 -22.76 -28.51
CA THR A 281 -3.95 -23.87 -27.94
C THR A 281 -4.64 -23.51 -26.62
N ASP A 282 -4.11 -22.52 -25.88
CA ASP A 282 -4.61 -22.07 -24.58
C ASP A 282 -4.78 -20.54 -24.51
N GLY A 283 -5.59 -20.07 -23.54
CA GLY A 283 -5.85 -18.65 -23.32
C GLY A 283 -7.33 -18.26 -23.47
N PRO A 284 -7.67 -17.04 -23.01
CA PRO A 284 -9.05 -16.57 -23.01
C PRO A 284 -9.50 -16.25 -24.45
N GLU A 285 -10.76 -16.53 -24.76
CA GLU A 285 -11.42 -16.12 -26.00
C GLU A 285 -11.58 -14.59 -26.08
N GLU A 286 -11.75 -13.93 -24.94
CA GLU A 286 -11.79 -12.47 -24.83
C GLU A 286 -10.92 -11.94 -23.69
N MET A 287 -10.20 -10.85 -23.94
CA MET A 287 -9.38 -10.19 -22.92
C MET A 287 -9.71 -8.71 -22.83
N TYR A 288 -10.02 -8.25 -21.61
CA TYR A 288 -10.35 -6.87 -21.27
C TYR A 288 -9.29 -6.28 -20.35
N VAL A 289 -8.96 -5.00 -20.55
CA VAL A 289 -8.17 -4.20 -19.62
C VAL A 289 -8.97 -3.00 -19.18
N ILE A 290 -9.22 -2.91 -17.88
CA ILE A 290 -9.80 -1.73 -17.25
C ILE A 290 -8.65 -0.86 -16.73
N LEU A 291 -8.46 0.28 -17.37
CA LEU A 291 -7.55 1.35 -16.95
C LEU A 291 -8.27 2.20 -15.91
N LEU A 292 -7.85 2.07 -14.65
CA LEU A 292 -8.49 2.69 -13.50
C LEU A 292 -7.77 3.97 -13.07
N ASP A 293 -8.46 5.12 -13.10
CA ASP A 293 -7.97 6.37 -12.53
C ASP A 293 -8.20 6.40 -11.02
N ASN A 294 -9.45 6.44 -10.57
CA ASN A 294 -9.89 6.45 -9.18
C ASN A 294 -9.08 7.40 -8.29
N GLY A 295 -8.90 8.64 -8.77
CA GLY A 295 -8.20 9.72 -8.09
C GLY A 295 -6.69 9.79 -8.33
N ARG A 296 -6.11 8.95 -9.19
CA ARG A 296 -4.69 9.02 -9.55
C ARG A 296 -4.35 10.33 -10.27
N THR A 297 -5.25 10.83 -11.13
CA THR A 297 -5.15 12.13 -11.80
C THR A 297 -5.10 13.30 -10.80
N ASN A 298 -5.82 13.21 -9.68
CA ASN A 298 -5.76 14.22 -8.60
C ASN A 298 -4.33 14.30 -8.03
N LEU A 299 -3.72 13.16 -7.74
CA LEU A 299 -2.32 13.10 -7.28
C LEU A 299 -1.34 13.51 -8.39
N LEU A 300 -1.62 13.17 -9.64
CA LEU A 300 -0.80 13.54 -10.80
C LEU A 300 -0.70 15.06 -10.96
N ALA A 301 -1.78 15.78 -10.69
CA ALA A 301 -1.83 17.24 -10.73
C ALA A 301 -0.93 17.90 -9.67
N GLN A 302 -0.61 17.20 -8.57
CA GLN A 302 0.23 17.72 -7.48
C GLN A 302 1.72 17.61 -7.84
N LYS A 303 2.30 18.67 -8.41
CA LYS A 303 3.69 18.69 -8.90
C LYS A 303 4.73 18.19 -7.88
N ASP A 304 4.57 18.54 -6.60
CA ASP A 304 5.49 18.15 -5.53
C ASP A 304 5.24 16.72 -4.98
N GLN A 305 4.04 16.16 -5.20
CA GLN A 305 3.61 14.88 -4.63
C GLN A 305 3.37 13.76 -5.65
N ARG A 306 3.26 14.06 -6.95
CA ARG A 306 2.97 13.07 -8.01
C ARG A 306 3.98 11.93 -8.10
N GLN A 307 5.17 12.08 -7.52
CA GLN A 307 6.11 10.97 -7.34
C GLN A 307 5.53 9.78 -6.54
N GLY A 308 4.45 9.98 -5.77
CA GLY A 308 3.71 8.88 -5.15
C GLY A 308 3.17 7.86 -6.17
N LEU A 309 2.93 8.28 -7.41
CA LEU A 309 2.50 7.43 -8.53
C LEU A 309 3.64 6.59 -9.12
N TYR A 310 4.89 6.79 -8.71
CA TYR A 310 6.01 5.97 -9.21
C TYR A 310 6.04 4.58 -8.59
N CYS A 311 5.22 4.34 -7.56
CA CYS A 311 5.28 3.14 -6.74
C CYS A 311 5.05 1.87 -7.54
N ILE A 312 6.02 0.93 -7.45
CA ILE A 312 5.94 -0.41 -8.05
C ILE A 312 5.33 -1.47 -7.11
N ARG A 313 4.69 -1.02 -6.01
CA ARG A 313 3.98 -1.87 -5.03
C ARG A 313 4.81 -3.00 -4.40
N CYS A 314 6.12 -2.80 -4.22
CA CYS A 314 7.01 -3.80 -3.62
C CYS A 314 6.87 -4.01 -2.11
N GLY A 315 6.21 -3.11 -1.37
CA GLY A 315 6.02 -3.25 0.08
C GLY A 315 7.25 -2.92 0.97
N ALA A 316 8.43 -2.65 0.41
CA ALA A 316 9.65 -2.37 1.20
C ALA A 316 9.48 -1.24 2.24
N CYS A 317 8.73 -0.19 1.88
CA CYS A 317 8.47 0.91 2.81
C CYS A 317 7.59 0.50 4.01
N LEU A 318 6.68 -0.46 3.85
CA LEU A 318 5.86 -1.02 4.95
C LEU A 318 6.78 -1.77 5.92
N ASN A 319 7.62 -2.66 5.38
CA ASN A 319 8.56 -3.47 6.15
C ASN A 319 9.64 -2.65 6.87
N ALA A 320 9.96 -1.45 6.38
CA ALA A 320 10.91 -0.55 7.03
C ALA A 320 10.26 0.36 8.10
N CYS A 321 8.94 0.57 8.04
CA CYS A 321 8.27 1.58 8.84
C CYS A 321 8.10 1.15 10.30
N PRO A 322 8.62 1.93 11.28
CA PRO A 322 8.45 1.59 12.69
C PRO A 322 6.99 1.67 13.13
N VAL A 323 6.17 2.56 12.54
CA VAL A 323 4.74 2.65 12.85
C VAL A 323 4.04 1.38 12.39
N TYR A 324 4.21 1.00 11.12
CA TYR A 324 3.61 -0.22 10.55
C TYR A 324 3.97 -1.49 11.32
N LYS A 325 5.23 -1.64 11.76
CA LYS A 325 5.68 -2.79 12.57
C LYS A 325 4.97 -2.93 13.92
N ASN A 326 4.43 -1.83 14.46
CA ASN A 326 3.77 -1.83 15.77
C ASN A 326 2.24 -1.88 15.64
N ILE A 327 1.63 -1.12 14.72
CA ILE A 327 0.16 -1.08 14.62
C ILE A 327 -0.39 -2.04 13.56
N GLY A 328 0.42 -2.45 12.58
CA GLY A 328 -0.02 -3.33 11.51
C GLY A 328 -0.77 -2.66 10.37
N GLY A 329 -1.19 -3.47 9.39
CA GLY A 329 -1.87 -2.98 8.19
C GLY A 329 -3.34 -2.62 8.40
N HIS A 330 -4.08 -3.44 9.14
CA HIS A 330 -5.52 -3.24 9.36
C HIS A 330 -5.87 -1.94 10.08
N THR A 331 -4.97 -1.43 10.92
CA THR A 331 -5.20 -0.15 11.64
C THR A 331 -5.36 1.04 10.70
N TYR A 332 -4.75 1.01 9.51
CA TYR A 332 -4.85 2.11 8.54
C TYR A 332 -6.25 2.23 7.92
N ASN A 333 -7.05 1.14 7.95
CA ASN A 333 -8.41 1.05 7.39
C ASN A 333 -8.52 1.52 5.93
N THR A 334 -7.50 1.22 5.13
CA THR A 334 -7.42 1.59 3.72
C THR A 334 -6.74 0.48 2.92
N THR A 335 -7.12 0.34 1.64
CA THR A 335 -6.52 -0.64 0.71
C THR A 335 -4.99 -0.53 0.68
N TYR A 336 -4.46 0.69 0.60
CA TYR A 336 -3.04 0.94 0.68
C TYR A 336 -2.66 1.35 2.10
N SER A 337 -1.84 0.54 2.78
CA SER A 337 -1.39 0.76 4.15
C SER A 337 0.06 1.24 4.23
N GLY A 338 0.50 1.64 5.43
CA GLY A 338 1.87 2.06 5.68
C GLY A 338 2.28 3.35 4.94
N PRO A 339 3.59 3.62 4.80
CA PRO A 339 4.07 4.92 4.33
C PRO A 339 3.57 5.32 2.94
N ILE A 340 3.48 4.38 1.99
CA ILE A 340 2.96 4.68 0.65
C ILE A 340 1.46 4.96 0.68
N GLY A 341 0.69 4.20 1.45
CA GLY A 341 -0.75 4.46 1.65
C GLY A 341 -0.99 5.83 2.26
N SER A 342 -0.22 6.19 3.29
CA SER A 342 -0.31 7.47 3.98
C SER A 342 -0.05 8.69 3.10
N ILE A 343 0.65 8.55 1.97
CA ILE A 343 0.83 9.65 1.02
C ILE A 343 -0.24 9.68 -0.06
N ILE A 344 -0.69 8.53 -0.59
CA ILE A 344 -1.57 8.51 -1.76
C ILE A 344 -3.04 8.57 -1.37
N THR A 345 -3.47 7.90 -0.29
CA THR A 345 -4.88 7.81 0.07
C THR A 345 -5.56 9.16 0.28
N PRO A 346 -4.92 10.18 0.89
CA PRO A 346 -5.52 11.52 0.98
C PRO A 346 -5.85 12.14 -0.39
N HIS A 347 -5.11 11.81 -1.45
CA HIS A 347 -5.40 12.30 -2.81
C HIS A 347 -6.42 11.42 -3.54
N LEU A 348 -6.47 10.12 -3.25
CA LEU A 348 -7.42 9.18 -3.87
C LEU A 348 -8.83 9.27 -3.26
N LYS A 349 -8.92 9.40 -1.93
CA LYS A 349 -10.18 9.34 -1.16
C LYS A 349 -10.54 10.65 -0.44
N GLY A 350 -9.71 11.69 -0.55
CA GLY A 350 -9.98 13.01 0.01
C GLY A 350 -9.11 13.39 1.21
N MET A 351 -8.53 14.59 1.16
CA MET A 351 -7.54 15.07 2.14
C MET A 351 -8.16 15.21 3.53
N LYS A 352 -9.33 15.84 3.63
CA LYS A 352 -10.02 16.10 4.89
C LYS A 352 -10.25 14.86 5.76
N GLU A 353 -10.64 13.75 5.13
CA GLU A 353 -10.94 12.50 5.82
C GLU A 353 -9.67 11.71 6.15
N PHE A 354 -8.73 11.61 5.21
CA PHE A 354 -7.58 10.71 5.31
C PHE A 354 -6.25 11.38 5.69
N LYS A 355 -6.18 12.70 5.86
CA LYS A 355 -4.94 13.41 6.24
C LYS A 355 -4.29 12.87 7.50
N HIS A 356 -5.06 12.32 8.43
CA HIS A 356 -4.55 11.74 9.68
C HIS A 356 -3.48 10.66 9.41
N LEU A 357 -3.58 9.94 8.30
CA LEU A 357 -2.57 8.97 7.87
C LEU A 357 -1.22 9.60 7.57
N SER A 358 -1.19 10.84 7.06
CA SER A 358 0.06 11.58 6.87
C SER A 358 0.71 11.96 8.20
N TYR A 359 -0.06 12.05 9.30
CA TYR A 359 0.45 12.26 10.67
C TYR A 359 0.93 10.97 11.34
N ALA A 360 0.51 9.79 10.84
CA ALA A 360 0.91 8.47 11.33
C ALA A 360 2.35 8.08 10.91
N SER A 361 3.33 8.94 11.20
CA SER A 361 4.74 8.73 10.84
C SER A 361 5.67 9.46 11.80
N SER A 362 6.77 8.80 12.16
CA SER A 362 7.89 9.39 12.90
C SER A 362 8.80 10.25 12.03
N LEU A 363 8.55 10.31 10.71
CA LEU A 363 9.37 11.04 9.73
C LEU A 363 10.85 10.63 9.70
N CYS A 364 11.18 9.39 10.11
CA CYS A 364 12.56 8.92 10.19
C CYS A 364 13.28 8.75 8.84
N GLY A 365 12.60 8.92 7.70
CA GLY A 365 13.20 8.86 6.36
C GLY A 365 13.50 7.46 5.82
N LYS A 366 13.43 6.39 6.64
CA LYS A 366 13.79 5.03 6.21
C LYS A 366 13.00 4.53 5.00
N CYS A 367 11.71 4.87 4.90
CA CYS A 367 10.86 4.51 3.76
C CYS A 367 11.36 5.07 2.43
N SER A 368 11.95 6.27 2.43
CA SER A 368 12.55 6.90 1.25
C SER A 368 13.90 6.29 0.89
N GLU A 369 14.70 5.95 1.90
CA GLU A 369 16.00 5.30 1.73
C GLU A 369 15.87 3.94 1.01
N VAL A 370 14.92 3.11 1.47
CA VAL A 370 14.70 1.75 0.95
C VAL A 370 13.89 1.70 -0.34
N CYS A 371 13.36 2.83 -0.83
CA CYS A 371 12.48 2.81 -1.98
C CYS A 371 13.27 2.46 -3.27
N PRO A 372 12.90 1.38 -4.00
CA PRO A 372 13.61 0.99 -5.22
C PRO A 372 13.48 1.98 -6.37
N VAL A 373 12.50 2.90 -6.30
CA VAL A 373 12.25 3.92 -7.32
C VAL A 373 12.40 5.34 -6.75
N LYS A 374 13.17 5.46 -5.66
CA LYS A 374 13.59 6.72 -5.00
C LYS A 374 12.47 7.73 -4.75
N ILE A 375 11.30 7.26 -4.33
CA ILE A 375 10.19 8.12 -3.92
C ILE A 375 10.54 8.78 -2.59
N ASP A 376 10.42 10.10 -2.52
CA ASP A 376 10.68 10.87 -1.30
C ASP A 376 9.46 10.86 -0.35
N ILE A 377 9.07 9.65 0.08
CA ILE A 377 7.89 9.40 0.92
C ILE A 377 7.83 10.29 2.16
N HIS A 378 8.91 10.39 2.95
CA HIS A 378 8.87 11.16 4.19
C HIS A 378 8.66 12.67 3.97
N LYS A 379 9.22 13.25 2.90
CA LYS A 379 8.94 14.64 2.54
C LYS A 379 7.52 14.83 2.04
N MET A 380 6.97 13.91 1.26
CA MET A 380 5.58 14.02 0.81
C MET A 380 4.58 13.95 1.96
N LEU A 381 4.84 13.19 3.02
CA LEU A 381 4.02 13.23 4.23
C LEU A 381 3.98 14.65 4.82
N LEU A 382 5.08 15.40 4.78
CA LEU A 382 5.13 16.79 5.21
C LEU A 382 4.36 17.71 4.25
N LEU A 383 4.44 17.46 2.94
CA LEU A 383 3.67 18.22 1.94
C LEU A 383 2.16 18.04 2.13
N ASN A 384 1.68 16.81 2.32
CA ASN A 384 0.28 16.56 2.64
C ASN A 384 -0.16 17.29 3.93
N ARG A 385 0.68 17.30 4.97
CA ARG A 385 0.41 18.05 6.22
C ARG A 385 0.37 19.57 5.98
N ARG A 386 1.25 20.08 5.12
CA ARG A 386 1.27 21.50 4.70
C ARG A 386 -0.04 21.86 4.01
N ASP A 387 -0.46 21.06 3.04
CA ASP A 387 -1.64 21.34 2.21
C ASP A 387 -2.91 21.27 3.05
N ALA A 388 -3.07 20.23 3.87
CA ALA A 388 -4.18 20.11 4.82
C ALA A 388 -4.26 21.30 5.81
N ALA A 389 -3.11 21.89 6.17
CA ALA A 389 -3.08 23.08 7.03
C ALA A 389 -3.40 24.36 6.26
N ALA A 390 -2.99 24.47 5.01
CA ALA A 390 -3.27 25.63 4.15
C ALA A 390 -4.74 25.69 3.73
N GLU A 391 -5.37 24.54 3.53
CA GLU A 391 -6.79 24.40 3.15
C GLU A 391 -7.75 24.48 4.35
N HIS A 392 -7.25 24.76 5.56
CA HIS A 392 -8.04 24.83 6.78
C HIS A 392 -8.84 23.54 7.08
N ASP A 393 -8.33 22.38 6.66
CA ASP A 393 -8.93 21.10 7.02
C ASP A 393 -8.77 20.81 8.52
N ASN A 394 -7.85 21.50 9.20
CA ASN A 394 -7.62 21.39 10.64
C ASN A 394 -8.76 22.01 11.45
N THR A 395 -8.84 21.63 12.72
CA THR A 395 -9.87 22.23 13.59
C THR A 395 -9.50 23.68 13.92
N LYS A 396 -10.48 24.59 14.01
CA LYS A 396 -10.24 25.99 14.40
C LYS A 396 -9.49 26.10 15.73
N THR A 397 -9.78 25.19 16.66
CA THR A 397 -9.09 25.08 17.95
C THR A 397 -7.60 24.78 17.78
N GLU A 398 -7.26 23.86 16.88
CA GLU A 398 -5.88 23.53 16.54
C GLU A 398 -5.15 24.72 15.92
N GLU A 399 -5.78 25.43 14.98
CA GLU A 399 -5.19 26.61 14.33
C GLU A 399 -4.90 27.74 15.31
N ILE A 400 -5.85 28.05 16.20
CA ILE A 400 -5.67 29.03 17.27
C ILE A 400 -4.53 28.58 18.19
N GLY A 401 -4.51 27.30 18.58
CA GLY A 401 -3.44 26.71 19.39
C GLY A 401 -2.06 26.92 18.77
N TRP A 402 -1.89 26.58 17.48
CA TRP A 402 -0.64 26.79 16.75
C TRP A 402 -0.27 28.26 16.60
N LYS A 403 -1.24 29.15 16.39
CA LYS A 403 -1.01 30.59 16.31
C LYS A 403 -0.49 31.16 17.64
N ILE A 404 -1.10 30.76 18.76
CA ILE A 404 -0.66 31.13 20.11
C ILE A 404 0.74 30.56 20.37
N TRP A 405 0.96 29.28 20.06
CA TRP A 405 2.25 28.62 20.23
C TRP A 405 3.37 29.32 19.45
N LYS A 406 3.18 29.55 18.15
CA LYS A 406 4.12 30.28 17.27
C LYS A 406 4.43 31.66 17.83
N THR A 407 3.39 32.43 18.17
CA THR A 407 3.53 33.81 18.68
C THR A 407 4.25 33.87 20.03
N SER A 408 4.12 32.81 20.84
CA SER A 408 4.82 32.67 22.13
C SER A 408 6.27 32.24 21.94
N MET A 409 6.53 31.27 21.06
CA MET A 409 7.86 30.73 20.80
C MET A 409 8.80 31.72 20.09
N LEU A 410 8.26 32.62 19.26
CA LEU A 410 9.04 33.63 18.54
C LEU A 410 9.63 34.74 19.44
N LYS A 411 9.14 34.89 20.68
CA LYS A 411 9.66 35.90 21.62
C LYS A 411 10.16 35.23 22.90
N ARG A 412 11.49 35.19 23.06
CA ARG A 412 12.12 34.55 24.22
C ARG A 412 11.64 35.10 25.56
N SER A 413 11.40 36.41 25.63
CA SER A 413 10.86 37.07 26.83
C SER A 413 9.54 36.46 27.28
N ARG A 414 8.64 36.09 26.36
CA ARG A 414 7.35 35.45 26.64
C ARG A 414 7.51 34.04 27.20
N ILE A 415 8.46 33.28 26.67
CA ILE A 415 8.78 31.95 27.18
C ILE A 415 9.35 32.04 28.60
N ASP A 416 10.19 33.04 28.87
CA ASP A 416 10.89 33.18 30.14
C ASP A 416 10.06 33.87 31.26
N VAL A 417 8.83 34.32 30.98
CA VAL A 417 7.88 34.89 31.96
C VAL A 417 7.57 33.89 33.08
N PHE A 418 7.28 32.63 32.71
CA PHE A 418 6.97 31.58 33.67
C PHE A 418 8.18 30.71 33.97
N GLY A 419 8.51 30.53 35.25
CA GLY A 419 9.55 29.60 35.71
C GLY A 419 9.18 28.13 35.47
N GLY A 420 10.17 27.23 35.56
CA GLY A 420 9.95 25.80 35.30
C GLY A 420 8.84 25.16 36.14
N LYS A 421 8.71 25.54 37.43
CA LYS A 421 7.64 25.04 38.32
C LYS A 421 6.23 25.33 37.80
N ILE A 422 5.98 26.57 37.36
CA ILE A 422 4.68 26.97 36.80
C ILE A 422 4.42 26.26 35.47
N LYS A 423 5.44 26.14 34.62
CA LYS A 423 5.33 25.38 33.36
C LYS A 423 5.01 23.91 33.60
N ASN A 424 5.65 23.27 34.58
CA ASN A 424 5.39 21.88 34.94
C ASN A 424 3.96 21.68 35.47
N PHE A 425 3.45 22.63 36.25
CA PHE A 425 2.05 22.61 36.69
C PHE A 425 1.08 22.68 35.50
N PHE A 426 1.26 23.65 34.59
CA PHE A 426 0.41 23.78 33.40
C PHE A 426 0.53 22.57 32.47
N LEU A 427 1.74 22.03 32.28
CA LEU A 427 1.97 20.84 31.49
C LEU A 427 1.20 19.64 32.06
N LYS A 428 1.29 19.38 33.36
CA LYS A 428 0.56 18.29 34.02
C LYS A 428 -0.96 18.50 34.00
N PHE A 429 -1.42 19.74 34.16
CA PHE A 429 -2.86 20.03 34.19
C PHE A 429 -3.50 19.92 32.79
N LEU A 430 -2.89 20.54 31.78
CA LEU A 430 -3.47 20.64 30.43
C LEU A 430 -3.18 19.42 29.55
N PHE A 431 -2.00 18.82 29.68
CA PHE A 431 -1.54 17.81 28.71
C PHE A 431 -1.50 16.39 29.24
N LYS A 432 -1.77 16.12 30.54
CA LYS A 432 -1.70 14.75 31.09
C LYS A 432 -2.58 13.75 30.33
N LYS A 433 -3.81 14.13 29.96
CA LYS A 433 -4.70 13.25 29.17
C LYS A 433 -4.21 13.06 27.74
N ILE A 434 -3.66 14.12 27.12
CA ILE A 434 -3.20 14.12 25.72
C ILE A 434 -1.85 13.38 25.56
N TRP A 435 -0.99 13.45 26.57
CA TRP A 435 0.32 12.81 26.57
C TRP A 435 0.24 11.28 26.60
N GLY A 436 -0.90 10.76 27.07
CA GLY A 436 -1.24 9.34 27.05
C GLY A 436 -0.85 8.63 28.35
N LYS A 437 -1.56 7.52 28.62
CA LYS A 437 -1.38 6.69 29.82
C LYS A 437 -0.04 5.95 29.88
N TYR A 438 0.67 5.85 28.75
CA TYR A 438 1.91 5.09 28.58
C TYR A 438 3.18 5.93 28.60
N ARG A 439 3.10 7.24 28.91
CA ARG A 439 4.25 8.14 28.88
C ARG A 439 4.35 8.98 30.15
N GLU A 440 5.56 9.17 30.64
CA GLU A 440 5.84 10.13 31.69
C GLU A 440 5.94 11.54 31.10
N MET A 441 5.34 12.51 31.77
CA MET A 441 5.37 13.92 31.35
C MET A 441 6.79 14.47 31.47
N PRO A 442 7.31 15.18 30.45
CA PRO A 442 8.63 15.80 30.53
C PRO A 442 8.65 16.89 31.61
N GLU A 443 9.75 16.98 32.35
CA GLU A 443 9.96 18.01 33.36
C GLU A 443 10.79 19.18 32.79
N VAL A 444 10.21 20.37 32.79
CA VAL A 444 10.88 21.60 32.39
C VAL A 444 11.78 22.07 33.53
N ALA A 445 13.05 22.26 33.22
CA ALA A 445 14.05 22.77 34.17
C ALA A 445 13.61 24.13 34.79
N PRO A 446 13.94 24.40 36.06
CA PRO A 446 13.57 25.65 36.74
C PRO A 446 14.05 26.91 36.01
N LYS A 447 15.26 26.85 35.45
CA LYS A 447 15.89 27.91 34.67
C LYS A 447 16.10 27.45 33.23
N SER A 448 15.95 28.38 32.31
CA SER A 448 16.17 28.13 30.89
C SER A 448 17.65 28.26 30.54
N PHE A 449 18.13 27.59 29.48
CA PHE A 449 19.54 27.67 29.05
C PHE A 449 20.03 29.12 28.92
N ALA A 450 19.22 30.02 28.34
CA ALA A 450 19.56 31.43 28.21
C ALA A 450 19.75 32.16 29.56
N LYS A 451 18.96 31.81 30.58
CA LYS A 451 19.13 32.37 31.94
C LYS A 451 20.41 31.82 32.58
N LEU A 452 20.63 30.51 32.50
CA LEU A 452 21.85 29.86 33.00
C LEU A 452 23.12 30.41 32.32
N TRP A 453 23.07 30.63 31.01
CA TRP A 453 24.15 31.23 30.23
C TRP A 453 24.45 32.66 30.66
N ARG A 454 23.42 33.49 30.85
CA ARG A 454 23.60 34.87 31.34
C ARG A 454 24.12 34.93 32.76
N GLU A 455 23.69 34.02 33.64
CA GLU A 455 24.20 33.92 35.01
C GLU A 455 25.69 33.52 35.00
N LYS A 456 26.06 32.53 34.18
CA LYS A 456 27.44 32.06 34.05
C LYS A 456 28.40 33.10 33.45
N ASN A 457 27.93 33.87 32.46
CA ASN A 457 28.74 34.93 31.82
C ASN A 457 28.61 36.31 32.48
N LYS A 458 27.90 36.41 33.61
CA LYS A 458 27.87 37.61 34.46
C LYS A 458 28.86 37.53 35.63
N ASP A 459 29.71 36.50 35.68
CA ASP A 459 30.75 36.41 36.69
C ASP A 459 31.86 37.45 36.42
N PRO A 460 32.10 38.46 37.28
CA PRO A 460 33.00 39.58 37.01
C PRO A 460 34.51 39.25 37.09
N LYS A 461 34.91 37.97 37.11
CA LYS A 461 36.30 37.54 37.34
C LYS A 461 37.07 37.08 36.09
N SER A 462 36.74 37.59 34.91
CA SER A 462 37.53 37.36 33.69
C SER A 462 37.72 38.62 32.83
N LEU A 463 38.12 39.72 33.46
CA LEU A 463 38.82 40.83 32.82
C LEU A 463 40.15 41.03 33.53
#